data_AF-A0A8T3MHM3-F1
#
_entry.id   AF-A0A8T3MHM3-F1
#
_cell.length_a   1.000
_cell.length_b   1.000
_cell.length_c   1.000
_cell.angle_alpha   90.00
_cell.angle_beta   90.00
_cell.angle_gamma   90.00
#
_symmetry.space_group_name_H-M   'P 1'
#
loop_
_entity.id
_entity.type
_entity.pdbx_description
1 polymer ?
#
loop_
_entity_poly.entity_id
_entity_poly.type
_entity_poly.pdbx_seq_one_letter_code
_entity_poly.pdbx_strand_id
1 'polypeptide(L)'
;MLLAFGVIIASLGVLAHNLLSLRPLLLSPENIGPLIAYAGLLTWHRLSRGAYAARGTLLLWTAVNLVGGGILTALPLPILPFVPEQTLGHYLTHGVYALSQVPLLWLLIRPTRTLAVA
;
A
#
# COMPACT_ATOMS: atom_id res chain seq x y z
N MET A 1 -8.97 9.86 -11.86
CA MET A 1 -9.59 8.50 -11.74
C MET A 1 -8.54 7.41 -11.53
N LEU A 2 -7.48 7.33 -12.33
CA LEU A 2 -6.42 6.30 -12.21
C LEU A 2 -5.81 6.19 -10.80
N LEU A 3 -5.52 7.31 -10.13
CA LEU A 3 -4.95 7.28 -8.78
C LEU A 3 -5.87 6.58 -7.77
N ALA A 4 -7.19 6.81 -7.86
CA ALA A 4 -8.14 6.15 -6.97
C ALA A 4 -8.26 4.65 -7.27
N PHE A 5 -8.16 4.27 -8.54
CA PHE A 5 -8.10 2.85 -8.91
C PHE A 5 -6.83 2.19 -8.35
N GLY A 6 -5.68 2.87 -8.44
CA GLY A 6 -4.44 2.42 -7.80
C GLY A 6 -4.60 2.26 -6.28
N VAL A 7 -5.24 3.21 -5.61
CA VAL A 7 -5.56 3.12 -4.17
C VAL A 7 -6.46 1.93 -3.86
N ILE A 8 -7.48 1.67 -4.67
CA ILE A 8 -8.36 0.51 -4.47
C ILE A 8 -7.56 -0.80 -4.59
N ILE A 9 -6.75 -0.97 -5.63
CA ILE A 9 -5.92 -2.17 -5.81
C ILE A 9 -4.94 -2.33 -4.64
N ALA A 10 -4.28 -1.24 -4.23
CA ALA A 10 -3.35 -1.25 -3.11
C ALA A 10 -4.05 -1.68 -1.80
N SER A 11 -5.21 -1.10 -1.49
CA SER A 11 -6.04 -1.44 -0.33
C SER A 11 -6.54 -2.89 -0.36
N LEU A 12 -6.95 -3.39 -1.53
CA LEU A 12 -7.39 -4.77 -1.68
C LEU A 12 -6.26 -5.77 -1.43
N GLY A 13 -5.03 -5.44 -1.82
CA GLY A 13 -3.88 -6.29 -1.49
C GLY A 13 -3.55 -6.31 0.00
N VAL A 14 -3.66 -5.17 0.70
CA VAL A 14 -3.51 -5.14 2.17
C VAL A 14 -4.57 -6.01 2.83
N LEU A 15 -5.83 -5.86 2.41
CA LEU A 15 -6.95 -6.63 2.94
C LEU A 15 -6.76 -8.14 2.69
N ALA A 16 -6.40 -8.52 1.47
CA ALA A 16 -6.13 -9.91 1.12
C ALA A 16 -4.97 -10.48 1.94
N HIS A 17 -3.87 -9.73 2.08
CA HIS A 17 -2.72 -10.13 2.90
C HIS A 17 -3.12 -10.41 4.34
N ASN A 18 -3.84 -9.49 4.97
CA ASN A 18 -4.21 -9.60 6.37
C ASN A 18 -5.19 -10.76 6.61
N LEU A 19 -6.21 -10.91 5.76
CA LEU A 19 -7.18 -11.99 5.88
C LEU A 19 -6.54 -13.37 5.69
N LEU A 20 -5.56 -13.49 4.80
CA LEU A 20 -4.91 -14.77 4.52
C LEU A 20 -3.80 -15.11 5.51
N SER A 21 -3.02 -14.13 5.95
CA SER A 21 -1.82 -14.34 6.80
C SER A 21 -2.13 -14.23 8.29
N LEU A 22 -2.92 -13.22 8.68
CA LEU A 22 -3.21 -12.93 10.09
C LEU A 22 -4.58 -13.47 10.52
N ARG A 23 -5.48 -13.71 9.55
CA ARG A 23 -6.87 -14.18 9.76
C ARG A 23 -7.66 -13.40 10.82
N PRO A 24 -7.59 -12.06 10.87
CA PRO A 24 -8.35 -11.30 11.85
C PRO A 24 -9.82 -11.20 11.43
N LEU A 25 -10.68 -10.68 12.32
CA LEU A 25 -12.03 -10.29 11.93
C LEU A 25 -12.00 -9.24 10.82
N LEU A 26 -13.02 -9.23 9.94
CA LEU A 26 -13.06 -8.29 8.81
C LEU A 26 -12.96 -6.82 9.26
N LEU A 27 -13.64 -6.48 10.36
CA LEU A 27 -13.69 -5.12 10.92
C LEU A 27 -12.63 -4.87 12.01
N SER A 28 -11.56 -5.65 12.01
CA SER A 28 -10.44 -5.48 12.93
C SER A 28 -9.59 -4.25 12.61
N PRO A 29 -8.86 -3.68 13.59
CA PRO A 29 -7.95 -2.56 13.36
C PRO A 29 -6.89 -2.84 12.29
N GLU A 30 -6.42 -4.09 12.19
CA GLU A 30 -5.44 -4.54 11.21
C GLU A 30 -5.94 -4.36 9.78
N ASN A 31 -7.23 -4.60 9.55
CA ASN A 31 -7.87 -4.38 8.25
C ASN A 31 -8.31 -2.92 8.06
N ILE A 32 -8.98 -2.33 9.04
CA ILE A 32 -9.59 -1.01 8.90
C ILE A 32 -8.54 0.09 8.86
N GLY A 33 -7.50 0.02 9.70
CA GLY A 33 -6.48 1.07 9.84
C GLY A 33 -5.82 1.44 8.52
N PRO A 34 -5.24 0.48 7.78
CA PRO A 34 -4.62 0.76 6.48
C PRO A 34 -5.61 1.27 5.43
N LEU A 35 -6.84 0.78 5.43
CA LEU A 35 -7.90 1.23 4.51
C LEU A 35 -8.30 2.68 4.77
N ILE A 36 -8.46 3.06 6.04
CA ILE A 36 -8.69 4.45 6.45
C ILE A 36 -7.50 5.33 6.06
N ALA A 37 -6.26 4.88 6.27
CA ALA A 37 -5.08 5.63 5.86
C ALA A 37 -5.07 5.90 4.35
N TYR A 38 -5.31 4.88 3.53
CA TYR A 38 -5.41 5.04 2.07
C TYR A 38 -6.53 6.00 1.65
N ALA A 39 -7.73 5.86 2.21
CA ALA A 39 -8.87 6.72 1.91
C ALA A 39 -8.62 8.18 2.35
N GLY A 40 -8.06 8.37 3.55
CA GLY A 40 -7.74 9.68 4.11
C GLY A 40 -6.66 10.39 3.31
N LEU A 41 -5.56 9.69 2.98
CA LEU A 41 -4.47 10.25 2.18
C LEU A 41 -4.91 10.59 0.75
N LEU A 42 -5.74 9.74 0.12
CA LEU A 42 -6.33 10.05 -1.19
C LEU A 42 -7.24 11.27 -1.12
N THR A 43 -8.06 11.38 -0.08
CA THR A 43 -8.95 12.52 0.14
C THR A 43 -8.14 13.78 0.34
N TRP A 44 -7.14 13.76 1.22
CA TRP A 44 -6.25 14.88 1.46
C TRP A 44 -5.49 15.30 0.19
N HIS A 45 -4.99 14.34 -0.60
CA HIS A 45 -4.34 14.63 -1.88
C HIS A 45 -5.27 15.37 -2.86
N ARG A 46 -6.54 14.93 -2.96
CA ARG A 46 -7.54 15.57 -3.81
C ARG A 46 -7.88 16.99 -3.35
N LEU A 47 -8.06 17.19 -2.05
CA LEU A 47 -8.40 18.48 -1.47
C LEU A 47 -7.23 19.48 -1.55
N SER A 48 -5.99 19.00 -1.49
CA SER A 48 -4.79 19.85 -1.52
C SER A 48 -4.33 20.28 -2.92
N ARG A 49 -5.08 19.92 -3.98
CA ARG A 49 -4.91 20.35 -5.38
C ARG A 49 -3.46 20.47 -5.87
N GLY A 50 -2.64 19.45 -5.62
CA GLY A 50 -1.25 19.40 -6.12
C GLY A 50 -0.15 19.67 -5.09
N ALA A 51 -0.49 19.76 -3.79
CA ALA A 51 0.51 19.83 -2.74
C ALA A 51 1.47 18.62 -2.78
N TYR A 52 2.77 18.91 -2.95
CA TYR A 52 3.84 17.90 -2.92
C TYR A 52 3.82 17.08 -1.63
N ALA A 53 3.46 17.70 -0.50
CA ALA A 53 3.33 17.01 0.78
C ALA A 53 2.29 15.88 0.73
N ALA A 54 1.06 16.14 0.29
CA ALA A 54 0.01 15.13 0.27
C ALA A 54 0.33 13.98 -0.72
N ARG A 55 0.92 14.31 -1.87
CA ARG A 55 1.41 13.29 -2.82
C ARG A 55 2.57 12.48 -2.25
N GLY A 56 3.51 13.14 -1.59
CA GLY A 56 4.67 12.53 -0.94
C GLY A 56 4.27 11.59 0.19
N THR A 57 3.29 11.96 1.01
CA THR A 57 2.80 11.09 2.08
C THR A 57 2.07 9.86 1.53
N LEU A 58 1.24 10.03 0.48
CA LEU A 58 0.61 8.88 -0.18
C LEU A 58 1.65 7.95 -0.85
N LEU A 59 2.70 8.53 -1.42
CA LEU A 59 3.85 7.79 -1.98
C LEU A 59 4.58 7.02 -0.88
N LEU A 60 4.93 7.68 0.22
CA LEU A 60 5.59 7.07 1.38
C LEU A 60 4.76 5.93 1.95
N TRP A 61 3.46 6.15 2.15
CA TRP A 61 2.56 5.11 2.63
C TRP A 61 2.53 3.89 1.70
N THR A 62 2.41 4.12 0.39
CA THR A 62 2.47 3.03 -0.61
C THR A 62 3.80 2.30 -0.59
N ALA A 63 4.92 3.02 -0.44
CA ALA A 63 6.26 2.45 -0.36
C ALA A 63 6.48 1.62 0.91
N VAL A 64 5.94 2.07 2.06
CA VAL A 64 5.98 1.30 3.32
C VAL A 64 5.20 -0.01 3.18
N ASN A 65 4.02 0.03 2.57
CA ASN A 65 3.23 -1.18 2.34
C ASN A 65 3.93 -2.15 1.37
N LEU A 66 4.57 -1.64 0.31
CA LEU A 66 5.35 -2.47 -0.60
C LEU A 66 6.60 -3.06 0.06
N VAL A 67 7.48 -2.22 0.56
CA VAL A 67 8.80 -2.62 1.06
C VAL A 67 8.68 -3.26 2.42
N GLY A 68 8.10 -2.54 3.39
CA GLY A 68 7.92 -3.06 4.74
C GLY A 68 6.95 -4.23 4.79
N GLY A 69 5.76 -4.04 4.22
CA GLY A 69 4.67 -5.02 4.31
C GLY A 69 4.73 -6.16 3.30
N GLY A 70 5.18 -5.93 2.07
CA GLY A 70 5.20 -6.93 1.02
C GLY A 70 6.51 -7.70 0.95
N ILE A 71 7.64 -7.02 1.12
CA ILE A 71 8.99 -7.60 0.91
C ILE A 71 9.63 -8.02 2.23
N LEU A 72 9.83 -7.08 3.16
CA LEU A 72 10.65 -7.33 4.35
C LEU A 72 10.03 -8.35 5.31
N THR A 73 8.71 -8.29 5.51
CA THR A 73 7.92 -9.23 6.31
C THR A 73 7.83 -10.63 5.68
N ALA A 74 8.06 -10.76 4.37
CA ALA A 74 8.08 -12.06 3.71
C ALA A 74 9.37 -12.84 4.04
N LEU A 75 10.47 -12.11 4.26
CA LEU A 75 11.81 -12.63 4.41
C LEU A 75 12.08 -13.09 5.85
N PRO A 76 12.90 -14.15 6.05
CA PRO A 76 13.29 -14.62 7.37
C PRO A 76 14.44 -13.76 7.94
N LEU A 77 14.16 -12.48 8.18
CA LEU A 77 15.18 -11.53 8.65
C LEU A 77 15.34 -11.58 10.17
N PRO A 78 16.55 -11.84 10.71
CA PRO A 78 16.77 -12.04 12.14
C PRO A 78 16.63 -10.77 12.98
N ILE A 79 16.59 -9.59 12.34
CA ILE A 79 16.39 -8.29 13.02
C ILE A 79 14.92 -7.99 13.32
N LEU A 80 13.98 -8.73 12.70
CA LEU A 80 12.56 -8.50 12.88
C LEU A 80 12.04 -9.28 14.11
N PRO A 81 11.08 -8.73 14.88
CA PRO A 81 10.59 -9.34 16.12
C PRO A 81 9.58 -10.48 15.88
N PHE A 82 9.67 -11.16 14.74
CA PHE A 82 8.79 -12.26 14.36
C PHE A 82 9.53 -13.25 13.46
N VAL A 83 9.13 -14.52 13.55
CA VAL A 83 9.66 -15.61 12.72
C VAL A 83 8.57 -16.02 11.74
N PRO A 84 8.60 -15.53 10.49
CA PRO A 84 7.53 -15.80 9.53
C PRO A 84 7.58 -17.25 9.04
N GLU A 85 6.42 -17.88 8.87
CA GLU A 85 6.31 -19.21 8.24
C GLU A 85 6.83 -19.15 6.80
N GLN A 86 7.79 -20.00 6.44
CA GLN A 86 8.40 -19.99 5.09
C GLN A 86 7.71 -20.98 4.15
N THR A 87 6.40 -20.80 3.95
CA THR A 87 5.58 -21.66 3.08
C THR A 87 5.30 -21.01 1.73
N LEU A 88 4.94 -21.81 0.72
CA LEU A 88 4.50 -21.27 -0.58
C LEU A 88 3.31 -20.31 -0.43
N GLY A 89 2.36 -20.63 0.46
CA GLY A 89 1.19 -19.78 0.74
C GLY A 89 1.58 -18.41 1.30
N HIS A 90 2.54 -18.37 2.22
CA HIS A 90 3.10 -17.12 2.76
C HIS A 90 3.71 -16.26 1.65
N TYR A 91 4.62 -16.83 0.85
CA TYR A 91 5.26 -16.08 -0.23
C TYR A 91 4.29 -15.60 -1.31
N LEU A 92 3.29 -16.41 -1.68
CA LEU A 92 2.27 -16.01 -2.65
C LEU A 92 1.41 -14.87 -2.12
N THR A 93 1.04 -14.92 -0.84
CA THR A 93 0.25 -13.87 -0.19
C THR A 93 1.00 -12.55 -0.17
N HIS A 94 2.28 -12.57 0.24
CA HIS A 94 3.16 -11.40 0.17
C HIS A 94 3.43 -10.92 -1.26
N GLY A 95 3.57 -11.84 -2.21
CA GLY A 95 3.75 -11.52 -3.62
C GLY A 95 2.56 -10.77 -4.20
N VAL A 96 1.33 -11.25 -3.97
CA VAL A 96 0.09 -10.57 -4.39
C VAL A 96 -0.01 -9.20 -3.73
N TYR A 97 0.30 -9.12 -2.43
CA TYR A 97 0.27 -7.87 -1.69
C TYR A 97 1.25 -6.84 -2.26
N ALA A 98 2.51 -7.23 -2.48
CA ALA A 98 3.54 -6.37 -3.07
C ALA A 98 3.14 -5.90 -4.48
N LEU A 99 2.70 -6.84 -5.34
CA LEU A 99 2.30 -6.53 -6.71
C LEU A 99 1.13 -5.54 -6.76
N SER A 100 0.19 -5.61 -5.82
CA SER A 100 -0.95 -4.69 -5.80
C SER A 100 -0.57 -3.24 -5.45
N GLN A 101 0.61 -3.00 -4.84
CA GLN A 101 1.09 -1.65 -4.56
C GLN A 101 1.71 -0.97 -5.79
N VAL A 102 2.23 -1.77 -6.74
CA VAL A 102 3.00 -1.28 -7.90
C VAL A 102 2.23 -0.28 -8.77
N PRO A 103 0.94 -0.50 -9.13
CA PRO A 103 0.20 0.46 -9.95
C PRO A 103 0.09 1.84 -9.29
N LEU A 104 -0.17 1.89 -7.99
CA LEU A 104 -0.26 3.15 -7.25
C LEU A 104 1.10 3.83 -7.13
N LEU A 105 2.14 3.06 -6.77
CA LEU A 105 3.51 3.57 -6.68
C LEU A 105 3.94 4.21 -8.00
N TRP A 106 3.69 3.52 -9.11
CA TRP A 106 3.99 3.99 -10.45
C TRP A 106 3.31 5.32 -10.80
N LEU A 107 2.02 5.45 -10.49
CA LEU A 107 1.27 6.71 -10.68
C LEU A 107 1.81 7.85 -9.80
N LEU A 108 2.34 7.53 -8.63
CA LEU A 108 2.89 8.48 -7.66
C LEU A 108 4.36 8.82 -7.87
N ILE A 109 5.11 8.12 -8.71
CA ILE A 109 6.50 8.51 -9.07
C ILE A 109 6.57 9.17 -10.44
N ARG A 110 5.62 8.87 -11.33
CA ARG A 110 5.58 9.48 -12.66
C ARG A 110 5.45 11.00 -12.57
N PRO A 111 6.25 11.78 -13.31
CA PRO A 111 6.05 13.21 -13.44
C PRO A 111 4.65 13.49 -14.00
N THR A 112 3.83 14.23 -13.27
CA THR A 112 2.65 14.84 -13.85
C THR A 112 3.13 15.99 -14.73
N ARG A 113 3.06 15.84 -16.06
CA ARG A 113 3.25 16.96 -16.98
C ARG A 113 2.18 18.00 -16.67
N THR A 114 2.53 19.01 -15.89
CA THR A 114 1.76 20.24 -15.83
C THR A 114 1.96 20.87 -17.20
N LEU A 115 0.98 20.74 -18.09
CA LEU A 115 0.90 21.65 -19.23
C LEU A 115 0.61 23.01 -18.60
N ALA A 116 1.67 23.78 -18.36
CA ALA A 116 1.57 25.21 -18.14
C ALA A 116 1.02 25.78 -19.45
N VAL A 117 -0.29 25.91 -19.53
CA VAL A 117 -0.91 26.79 -20.52
C VAL A 117 -0.62 28.20 -20.01
N ALA A 118 0.46 28.76 -20.54
CA ALA A 118 0.77 30.18 -20.49
C ALA A 118 -0.06 30.92 -21.55
#